data_AF-A0AA42CXY5-F1
#
_entry.id   AF-A0AA42CXY5-F1
#
_cell.length_a   1.000
_cell.length_b   1.000
_cell.length_c   1.000
_cell.angle_alpha   90.00
_cell.angle_beta   90.00
_cell.angle_gamma   90.00
#
_symmetry.space_group_name_H-M   'P 1'
#
loop_
_entity.id
_entity.type
_entity.pdbx_description
1 polymer ?
#
loop_
_entity_poly.entity_id
_entity_poly.type
_entity_poly.pdbx_seq_one_letter_code
_entity_poly.pdbx_strand_id
1 'polypeptide(L)'
;MTRSTVAPFAALTFIPATWGGLMAVPSSTAWSHPMTAANAQTTTMDNSTMITETATASISQPSQRLLNVTFDYQPTTVAIKAMTPEKAQERLATARIDYLDKRERLRQASDELTRLEKTVTAAETQEQQAAKSWRKAFLEGAGQQGKEVRYQQKQAGQWRIEAEQKREMIELLTPQVEWFKIQTQVAQEEFQRRLSAAQEVITHHTLLAEAEKLFEGLESDAFRASLKGLFQRITDDLCNNVGYMTRYNLDVSSEPGERIFTSLNDQEAREVRCDIRQRQYAALGELMWHLLPKTETQQPATLKGIAPLACEANPNELGTTLARHRRLVELEATMEYVPGKTKH
;
A
#
# COMPACT_ATOMS: atom_id res chain seq x y z
N MET A 1 -70.15 5.45 26.28
CA MET A 1 -68.97 5.38 25.38
C MET A 1 -68.58 6.81 25.01
N THR A 2 -67.53 7.34 25.63
CA THR A 2 -67.08 8.73 25.47
C THR A 2 -65.58 8.75 25.17
N ARG A 3 -65.17 9.60 24.23
CA ARG A 3 -63.84 9.57 23.62
C ARG A 3 -62.76 10.11 24.55
N SER A 4 -61.66 9.38 24.67
CA SER A 4 -60.42 9.89 25.25
C SER A 4 -59.83 10.97 24.34
N THR A 5 -59.36 12.07 24.92
CA THR A 5 -58.72 13.18 24.20
C THR A 5 -57.29 13.34 24.72
N VAL A 6 -56.33 13.33 23.79
CA VAL A 6 -54.89 13.35 24.09
C VAL A 6 -54.44 14.77 24.44
N ALA A 7 -53.63 14.92 25.50
CA ALA A 7 -52.92 16.15 25.80
C ALA A 7 -51.48 16.10 25.23
N PRO A 8 -50.95 17.19 24.63
CA PRO A 8 -49.62 17.19 24.03
C PRO A 8 -48.51 17.36 25.06
N PHE A 9 -47.38 16.68 24.84
CA PHE A 9 -46.13 16.91 25.57
C PHE A 9 -45.51 18.25 25.16
N ALA A 10 -45.12 19.07 26.14
CA ALA A 10 -44.34 20.28 25.89
C ALA A 10 -42.85 19.95 25.71
N ALA A 11 -42.23 20.46 24.65
CA ALA A 11 -40.79 20.36 24.44
C ALA A 11 -40.06 21.41 25.29
N LEU A 12 -39.12 20.98 26.13
CA LEU A 12 -38.20 21.87 26.84
C LEU A 12 -36.94 22.09 25.99
N THR A 13 -36.78 23.30 25.48
CA THR A 13 -35.56 23.75 24.81
C THR A 13 -34.49 24.12 25.84
N PHE A 14 -33.25 23.69 25.60
CA PHE A 14 -32.12 23.95 26.48
C PHE A 14 -31.34 25.18 25.99
N ILE A 15 -31.11 26.16 26.85
CA ILE A 15 -30.32 27.37 26.55
C ILE A 15 -29.04 27.33 27.41
N PRO A 16 -27.83 27.40 26.83
CA PRO A 16 -26.60 27.49 27.60
C PRO A 16 -26.41 28.91 28.15
N ALA A 17 -26.10 29.02 29.44
CA ALA A 17 -25.82 30.30 30.09
C ALA A 17 -24.39 30.77 29.81
N THR A 18 -24.24 31.97 29.26
CA THR A 18 -22.96 32.67 29.14
C THR A 18 -22.59 33.34 30.47
N TRP A 19 -21.32 33.27 30.85
CA TRP A 19 -20.75 34.07 31.94
C TRP A 19 -19.71 35.04 31.37
N GLY A 20 -19.98 36.34 31.49
CA GLY A 20 -19.04 37.41 31.21
C GLY A 20 -18.75 38.21 32.48
N GLY A 21 -17.49 38.59 32.69
CA GLY A 21 -17.06 39.42 33.81
C GLY A 21 -15.86 40.27 33.37
N LEU A 22 -16.09 41.58 33.19
CA LEU A 22 -15.10 42.54 32.75
C LEU A 22 -14.14 42.98 33.88
N MET A 23 -12.92 43.34 33.50
CA MET A 23 -12.19 44.49 34.06
C MET A 23 -11.43 45.23 32.94
N ALA A 24 -11.17 46.53 33.14
CA ALA A 24 -10.95 47.48 32.05
C ALA A 24 -9.48 47.93 31.80
N VAL A 25 -9.29 48.60 30.66
CA VAL A 25 -8.06 49.24 30.12
C VAL A 25 -7.82 50.62 30.78
N PRO A 26 -6.67 51.34 30.55
CA PRO A 26 -6.45 52.15 29.32
C PRO A 26 -4.97 52.10 28.83
N SER A 27 -4.48 52.71 27.74
CA SER A 27 -4.96 53.79 26.84
C SER A 27 -4.43 53.64 25.39
N SER A 28 -4.94 54.45 24.44
CA SER A 28 -4.25 55.28 23.40
C SER A 28 -2.92 54.84 22.76
N THR A 29 -2.62 55.00 21.45
CA THR A 29 -3.22 55.67 20.25
C THR A 29 -2.31 55.31 19.02
N ALA A 30 -2.57 55.51 17.72
CA ALA A 30 -3.74 55.73 16.84
C ALA A 30 -3.21 55.86 15.36
N TRP A 31 -4.02 56.37 14.41
CA TRP A 31 -3.71 56.70 12.98
C TRP A 31 -3.49 55.48 12.04
N SER A 32 -3.87 55.47 10.74
CA SER A 32 -4.91 56.14 9.95
C SER A 32 -5.08 55.38 8.60
N HIS A 33 -6.31 55.29 8.06
CA HIS A 33 -6.66 54.79 6.71
C HIS A 33 -6.33 55.87 5.61
N PRO A 34 -6.53 55.71 4.26
CA PRO A 34 -7.54 54.84 3.60
C PRO A 34 -7.35 54.36 2.12
N MET A 35 -8.41 53.69 1.58
CA MET A 35 -8.79 53.46 0.16
C MET A 35 -7.86 52.57 -0.70
N THR A 36 -8.35 51.71 -1.60
CA THR A 36 -9.39 51.93 -2.63
C THR A 36 -10.27 50.68 -2.88
N ALA A 37 -11.51 50.86 -3.36
CA ALA A 37 -12.46 49.80 -3.68
C ALA A 37 -12.78 49.71 -5.19
N ALA A 38 -13.21 48.53 -5.66
CA ALA A 38 -14.02 48.38 -6.88
C ALA A 38 -14.82 47.05 -6.89
N ASN A 39 -16.06 47.14 -7.40
CA ASN A 39 -17.10 46.13 -7.63
C ASN A 39 -16.61 44.76 -8.18
N ALA A 40 -17.18 43.59 -7.87
CA ALA A 40 -18.58 43.12 -7.67
C ALA A 40 -19.29 42.58 -8.95
N GLN A 41 -20.02 41.47 -8.74
CA GLN A 41 -21.08 40.83 -9.55
C GLN A 41 -20.81 39.58 -10.44
N THR A 42 -21.18 38.43 -9.85
CA THR A 42 -22.20 37.44 -10.31
C THR A 42 -21.95 36.46 -11.49
N THR A 43 -22.01 35.17 -11.14
CA THR A 43 -22.51 34.00 -11.91
C THR A 43 -21.97 33.68 -13.32
N THR A 44 -21.30 32.53 -13.39
CA THR A 44 -21.83 31.41 -14.21
C THR A 44 -21.56 30.10 -13.49
N MET A 45 -22.51 29.17 -13.51
CA MET A 45 -22.21 27.77 -13.19
C MET A 45 -21.42 27.19 -14.36
N ASP A 46 -20.33 26.48 -14.09
CA ASP A 46 -19.89 25.43 -15.02
C ASP A 46 -19.45 24.20 -14.24
N ASN A 47 -20.18 23.11 -14.48
CA ASN A 47 -20.03 21.85 -13.77
C ASN A 47 -18.93 21.03 -14.45
N SER A 48 -17.67 21.39 -14.19
CA SER A 48 -16.50 20.65 -14.70
C SER A 48 -16.40 19.27 -14.05
N THR A 49 -17.16 18.33 -14.58
CA THR A 49 -16.96 16.89 -14.40
C THR A 49 -15.50 16.57 -14.72
N MET A 50 -14.70 16.26 -13.70
CA MET A 50 -13.35 15.73 -13.88
C MET A 50 -13.44 14.34 -14.53
N ILE A 51 -13.47 14.31 -15.86
CA ILE A 51 -13.04 13.14 -16.61
C ILE A 51 -11.55 13.03 -16.33
N THR A 52 -11.20 12.20 -15.36
CA THR A 52 -9.82 11.77 -15.17
C THR A 52 -9.52 10.83 -16.32
N GLU A 53 -9.04 11.40 -17.43
CA GLU A 53 -8.51 10.63 -18.55
C GLU A 53 -7.34 9.80 -18.02
N THR A 54 -7.67 8.57 -17.63
CA THR A 54 -6.70 7.56 -17.31
C THR A 54 -6.16 7.11 -18.65
N ALA A 55 -5.19 7.88 -19.17
CA ALA A 55 -4.42 7.51 -20.33
C ALA A 55 -3.69 6.21 -19.99
N THR A 56 -4.32 5.08 -20.32
CA THR A 56 -3.69 3.77 -20.40
C THR A 56 -2.66 3.86 -21.50
N ALA A 57 -1.47 4.33 -21.13
CA ALA A 57 -0.30 4.31 -21.98
C ALA A 57 -0.14 2.87 -22.46
N SER A 58 -0.40 2.66 -23.76
CA SER A 58 -0.30 1.35 -24.38
C SER A 58 1.13 0.86 -24.18
N ILE A 59 1.28 -0.17 -23.35
CA ILE A 59 2.59 -0.75 -23.07
C ILE A 59 3.08 -1.30 -24.39
N SER A 60 4.15 -0.73 -24.92
CA SER A 60 4.76 -1.23 -26.15
C SER A 60 5.12 -2.69 -25.93
N GLN A 61 4.49 -3.58 -26.69
CA GLN A 61 4.75 -5.01 -26.58
C GLN A 61 5.98 -5.35 -27.43
N PRO A 62 6.96 -6.10 -26.87
CA PRO A 62 8.10 -6.56 -27.63
C PRO A 62 7.70 -7.62 -28.65
N SER A 63 8.53 -7.83 -29.67
CA SER A 63 8.31 -8.86 -30.67
C SER A 63 8.34 -10.26 -30.04
N GLN A 64 7.58 -11.18 -30.65
CA GLN A 64 7.59 -12.60 -30.26
C GLN A 64 8.98 -13.23 -30.39
N ARG A 65 9.91 -12.62 -31.16
CA ARG A 65 11.28 -13.12 -31.28
C ARG A 65 12.02 -12.99 -29.94
N LEU A 66 11.95 -11.84 -29.27
CA LEU A 66 12.65 -11.64 -27.99
C LEU A 66 11.95 -12.33 -26.82
N LEU A 67 10.62 -12.41 -26.82
CA LEU A 67 9.87 -13.13 -25.78
C LEU A 67 10.18 -14.64 -25.73
N ASN A 68 10.62 -15.21 -26.85
CA ASN A 68 11.03 -16.61 -26.96
C ASN A 68 12.53 -16.85 -26.69
N VAL A 69 13.33 -15.79 -26.44
CA VAL A 69 14.74 -15.94 -26.08
C VAL A 69 14.86 -16.44 -24.63
N THR A 70 15.63 -17.50 -24.43
CA THR A 70 16.06 -17.91 -23.09
C THR A 70 17.30 -17.11 -22.71
N PHE A 71 17.23 -16.35 -21.63
CA PHE A 71 18.35 -15.56 -21.11
C PHE A 71 19.17 -16.39 -20.13
N ASP A 72 20.46 -16.60 -20.43
CA ASP A 72 21.35 -17.47 -19.65
C ASP A 72 21.66 -16.94 -18.23
N TYR A 73 21.66 -15.60 -18.04
CA TYR A 73 22.08 -14.93 -16.78
C TYR A 73 20.92 -14.36 -15.96
N GLN A 74 19.77 -14.12 -16.59
CA GLN A 74 18.57 -13.62 -15.93
C GLN A 74 17.40 -14.55 -16.27
N PRO A 75 17.13 -15.59 -15.46
CA PRO A 75 16.13 -16.59 -15.79
C PRO A 75 14.73 -15.95 -15.84
N THR A 76 14.06 -16.09 -16.98
CA THR A 76 12.67 -15.66 -17.15
C THR A 76 11.78 -16.39 -16.15
N THR A 77 11.23 -15.66 -15.18
CA THR A 77 10.47 -16.23 -14.06
C THR A 77 9.08 -16.71 -14.48
N VAL A 78 8.43 -17.42 -13.56
CA VAL A 78 7.06 -17.93 -13.76
C VAL A 78 6.07 -16.80 -14.01
N ALA A 79 6.25 -15.62 -13.39
CA ALA A 79 5.37 -14.47 -13.59
C ALA A 79 5.43 -13.97 -15.04
N ILE A 80 6.64 -13.76 -15.58
CA ILE A 80 6.88 -13.33 -16.96
C ILE A 80 6.33 -14.35 -17.97
N LYS A 81 6.55 -15.65 -17.73
CA LYS A 81 6.06 -16.72 -18.62
C LYS A 81 4.54 -16.90 -18.61
N ALA A 82 3.88 -16.62 -17.49
CA ALA A 82 2.45 -16.91 -17.30
C ALA A 82 1.51 -15.72 -17.56
N MET A 83 2.02 -14.49 -17.69
CA MET A 83 1.20 -13.28 -17.69
C MET A 83 1.71 -12.21 -18.67
N THR A 84 0.77 -11.58 -19.37
CA THR A 84 1.02 -10.36 -20.15
C THR A 84 1.01 -9.12 -19.24
N PRO A 85 1.60 -7.99 -19.66
CA PRO A 85 1.60 -6.75 -18.89
C PRO A 85 0.20 -6.26 -18.48
N GLU A 86 -0.78 -6.39 -19.36
CA GLU A 86 -2.16 -5.95 -19.13
C GLU A 86 -2.82 -6.80 -18.03
N LYS A 87 -2.66 -8.13 -18.10
CA LYS A 87 -3.14 -9.06 -17.06
C LYS A 87 -2.42 -8.83 -15.72
N ALA A 88 -1.17 -8.38 -15.74
CA ALA A 88 -0.44 -8.02 -14.53
C ALA A 88 -0.96 -6.73 -13.90
N GLN A 89 -1.27 -5.71 -14.70
CA GLN A 89 -1.92 -4.49 -14.24
C GLN A 89 -3.34 -4.76 -13.72
N GLU A 90 -4.15 -5.56 -14.43
CA GLU A 90 -5.51 -5.94 -14.02
C GLU A 90 -5.49 -6.62 -12.65
N ARG A 91 -4.67 -7.67 -12.47
CA ARG A 91 -4.57 -8.37 -11.17
C ARG A 91 -4.04 -7.47 -10.06
N LEU A 92 -3.13 -6.55 -10.35
CA LEU A 92 -2.67 -5.55 -9.39
C LEU A 92 -3.79 -4.57 -9.00
N ALA A 93 -4.59 -4.11 -9.97
CA ALA A 93 -5.73 -3.23 -9.73
C ALA A 93 -6.80 -3.91 -8.86
N THR A 94 -7.16 -5.16 -9.18
CA THR A 94 -8.11 -5.95 -8.37
C THR A 94 -7.60 -6.16 -6.94
N ALA A 95 -6.34 -6.56 -6.76
CA ALA A 95 -5.76 -6.74 -5.42
C ALA A 95 -5.64 -5.42 -4.65
N ARG A 96 -5.38 -4.29 -5.34
CA ARG A 96 -5.40 -2.95 -4.73
C ARG A 96 -6.79 -2.57 -4.25
N ILE A 97 -7.84 -2.83 -5.03
CA ILE A 97 -9.22 -2.52 -4.66
C ILE A 97 -9.65 -3.34 -3.45
N ASP A 98 -9.40 -4.66 -3.44
CA ASP A 98 -9.72 -5.55 -2.32
C ASP A 98 -8.99 -5.14 -1.02
N TYR A 99 -7.68 -4.84 -1.11
CA TYR A 99 -6.92 -4.35 0.03
C TYR A 99 -7.46 -3.00 0.55
N LEU A 100 -7.80 -2.05 -0.33
CA LEU A 100 -8.33 -0.74 0.08
C LEU A 100 -9.72 -0.82 0.73
N ASP A 101 -10.62 -1.67 0.22
CA ASP A 101 -11.94 -1.90 0.81
C ASP A 101 -11.82 -2.54 2.21
N LYS A 102 -11.01 -3.60 2.36
CA LYS A 102 -10.77 -4.24 3.67
C LYS A 102 -10.11 -3.27 4.66
N ARG A 103 -9.12 -2.49 4.20
CA ARG A 103 -8.41 -1.47 4.99
C ARG A 103 -9.34 -0.36 5.47
N GLU A 104 -10.27 0.09 4.64
CA GLU A 104 -11.25 1.11 5.03
C GLU A 104 -12.25 0.58 6.07
N ARG A 105 -12.74 -0.67 5.91
CA ARG A 105 -13.60 -1.32 6.92
C ARG A 105 -12.87 -1.52 8.25
N LEU A 106 -11.62 -1.96 8.21
CA LEU A 106 -10.77 -2.08 9.40
C LEU A 106 -10.58 -0.72 10.09
N ARG A 107 -10.33 0.34 9.32
CA ARG A 107 -10.20 1.70 9.85
C ARG A 107 -11.48 2.14 10.56
N GLN A 108 -12.63 2.04 9.90
CA GLN A 108 -13.94 2.41 10.48
C GLN A 108 -14.25 1.64 11.77
N ALA A 109 -14.04 0.32 11.78
CA ALA A 109 -14.29 -0.51 12.96
C ALA A 109 -13.30 -0.21 14.10
N SER A 110 -12.03 0.08 13.80
CA SER A 110 -11.01 0.44 14.80
C SER A 110 -11.23 1.84 15.39
N ASP A 111 -11.62 2.80 14.55
CA ASP A 111 -11.97 4.17 14.97
C ASP A 111 -13.19 4.14 15.90
N GLU A 112 -14.21 3.33 15.58
CA GLU A 112 -15.39 3.13 16.43
C GLU A 112 -15.06 2.44 17.75
N LEU A 113 -14.26 1.36 17.74
CA LEU A 113 -13.80 0.69 18.97
C LEU A 113 -13.08 1.68 19.90
N THR A 114 -12.14 2.44 19.35
CA THR A 114 -11.39 3.48 20.07
C THR A 114 -12.32 4.58 20.62
N ARG A 115 -13.42 4.90 19.92
CA ARG A 115 -14.44 5.85 20.38
C ARG A 115 -15.23 5.28 21.56
N LEU A 116 -15.64 4.02 21.50
CA LEU A 116 -16.37 3.35 22.57
C LEU A 116 -15.52 3.22 23.83
N GLU A 117 -14.25 2.81 23.72
CA GLU A 117 -13.30 2.70 24.84
C GLU A 117 -13.12 4.05 25.57
N LYS A 118 -12.93 5.15 24.81
CA LYS A 118 -12.87 6.51 25.36
C LYS A 118 -14.18 6.91 26.05
N THR A 119 -15.33 6.50 25.50
CA THR A 119 -16.65 6.79 26.07
C THR A 119 -16.86 6.02 27.39
N VAL A 120 -16.50 4.75 27.46
CA VAL A 120 -16.50 3.95 28.71
C VAL A 120 -15.61 4.61 29.76
N THR A 121 -14.36 4.94 29.41
CA THR A 121 -13.41 5.59 30.33
C THR A 121 -13.96 6.92 30.87
N ALA A 122 -14.60 7.72 30.01
CA ALA A 122 -15.24 8.96 30.42
C ALA A 122 -16.46 8.73 31.33
N ALA A 123 -17.34 7.78 30.99
CA ALA A 123 -18.51 7.43 31.79
C ALA A 123 -18.13 6.88 33.17
N GLU A 124 -17.13 6.00 33.26
CA GLU A 124 -16.57 5.51 34.54
C GLU A 124 -16.00 6.66 35.39
N THR A 125 -15.31 7.62 34.75
CA THR A 125 -14.78 8.80 35.45
C THR A 125 -15.92 9.66 36.01
N GLN A 126 -17.01 9.86 35.25
CA GLN A 126 -18.19 10.60 35.71
C GLN A 126 -18.98 9.84 36.80
N GLU A 127 -19.11 8.51 36.68
CA GLU A 127 -19.68 7.66 37.74
C GLU A 127 -18.90 7.85 39.04
N GLN A 128 -17.57 7.69 38.99
CA GLN A 128 -16.72 7.83 40.17
C GLN A 128 -16.81 9.23 40.79
N GLN A 129 -16.90 10.27 39.97
CA GLN A 129 -17.03 11.65 40.44
C GLN A 129 -18.39 11.89 41.10
N ALA A 130 -19.51 11.51 40.46
CA ALA A 130 -20.84 11.56 41.05
C ALA A 130 -20.93 10.72 42.34
N ALA A 131 -20.27 9.55 42.37
CA ALA A 131 -20.19 8.67 43.52
C ALA A 131 -19.37 9.24 44.69
N LYS A 132 -18.37 10.10 44.43
CA LYS A 132 -17.67 10.88 45.46
C LYS A 132 -18.55 12.03 45.95
N SER A 133 -19.18 12.77 45.03
CA SER A 133 -20.05 13.91 45.32
C SER A 133 -21.24 13.55 46.20
N TRP A 134 -22.00 12.49 45.89
CA TRP A 134 -23.16 12.13 46.71
C TRP A 134 -22.77 11.66 48.11
N ARG A 135 -21.66 10.92 48.24
CA ARG A 135 -21.14 10.48 49.56
C ARG A 135 -20.74 11.67 50.41
N LYS A 136 -20.05 12.66 49.82
CA LYS A 136 -19.71 13.91 50.49
C LYS A 136 -20.96 14.66 50.94
N ALA A 137 -21.92 14.90 50.03
CA ALA A 137 -23.17 15.59 50.34
C ALA A 137 -24.04 14.86 51.39
N PHE A 138 -23.98 13.52 51.43
CA PHE A 138 -24.67 12.72 52.44
C PHE A 138 -24.03 12.86 53.84
N LEU A 139 -22.70 12.90 53.92
CA LEU A 139 -21.98 13.15 55.18
C LEU A 139 -22.18 14.59 55.67
N GLU A 140 -22.09 15.57 54.77
CA GLU A 140 -22.35 16.99 55.07
C GLU A 140 -23.81 17.22 55.50
N GLY A 141 -24.77 16.49 54.90
CA GLY A 141 -26.17 16.45 55.30
C GLY A 141 -26.47 15.59 56.53
N ALA A 142 -25.47 15.19 57.32
CA ALA A 142 -25.60 14.37 58.52
C ALA A 142 -26.44 13.08 58.32
N GLY A 143 -26.28 12.42 57.16
CA GLY A 143 -27.01 11.21 56.79
C GLY A 143 -28.39 11.43 56.17
N GLN A 144 -28.81 12.67 55.92
CA GLN A 144 -30.08 12.95 55.24
C GLN A 144 -29.95 12.79 53.71
N GLN A 145 -30.87 12.02 53.10
CA GLN A 145 -30.99 11.92 51.64
C GLN A 145 -31.70 13.13 51.04
N GLY A 146 -31.03 14.28 51.08
CA GLY A 146 -31.45 15.53 50.44
C GLY A 146 -31.52 15.42 48.91
N LYS A 147 -32.05 16.48 48.27
CA LYS A 147 -32.23 16.52 46.80
C LYS A 147 -30.93 16.25 46.03
N GLU A 148 -29.82 16.83 46.48
CA GLU A 148 -28.50 16.67 45.84
C GLU A 148 -27.99 15.23 45.91
N VAL A 149 -28.11 14.58 47.08
CA VAL A 149 -27.71 13.17 47.26
C VAL A 149 -28.47 12.27 46.28
N ARG A 150 -29.79 12.46 46.16
CA ARG A 150 -30.64 11.68 45.23
C ARG A 150 -30.30 11.97 43.76
N TYR A 151 -30.03 13.23 43.42
CA TYR A 151 -29.63 13.63 42.07
C TYR A 151 -28.30 12.99 41.66
N GLN A 152 -27.27 13.12 42.49
CA GLN A 152 -25.94 12.57 42.23
C GLN A 152 -25.92 11.03 42.25
N GLN A 153 -26.72 10.38 43.12
CA GLN A 153 -26.94 8.93 43.05
C GLN A 153 -27.59 8.49 41.73
N LYS A 154 -28.59 9.24 41.24
CA LYS A 154 -29.21 8.98 39.94
C LYS A 154 -28.21 9.19 38.78
N GLN A 155 -27.40 10.24 38.82
CA GLN A 155 -26.34 10.48 37.82
C GLN A 155 -25.33 9.33 37.80
N ALA A 156 -24.82 8.90 38.97
CA ALA A 156 -23.92 7.75 39.03
C ALA A 156 -24.55 6.47 38.45
N GLY A 157 -25.83 6.21 38.75
CA GLY A 157 -26.56 5.08 38.16
C GLY A 157 -26.70 5.17 36.63
N GLN A 158 -26.95 6.38 36.10
CA GLN A 158 -27.04 6.60 34.64
C GLN A 158 -25.69 6.37 33.95
N TRP A 159 -24.60 6.93 34.49
CA TRP A 159 -23.25 6.73 33.92
C TRP A 159 -22.80 5.28 33.98
N ARG A 160 -23.15 4.53 35.03
CA ARG A 160 -22.87 3.10 35.11
C ARG A 160 -23.58 2.31 34.02
N ILE A 161 -24.89 2.51 33.85
CA ILE A 161 -25.69 1.82 32.82
C ILE A 161 -25.17 2.14 31.42
N GLU A 162 -24.80 3.40 31.16
CA GLU A 162 -24.18 3.78 29.89
C GLU A 162 -22.82 3.08 29.69
N ALA A 163 -21.95 3.05 30.72
CA ALA A 163 -20.68 2.33 30.64
C ALA A 163 -20.87 0.82 30.39
N GLU A 164 -21.85 0.18 31.04
CA GLU A 164 -22.21 -1.23 30.84
C GLU A 164 -22.65 -1.48 29.39
N GLN A 165 -23.61 -0.70 28.87
CA GLN A 165 -24.05 -0.79 27.47
C GLN A 165 -22.91 -0.56 26.46
N LYS A 166 -21.98 0.36 26.75
CA LYS A 166 -20.82 0.59 25.87
C LYS A 166 -19.78 -0.53 25.97
N ARG A 167 -19.63 -1.21 27.11
CA ARG A 167 -18.80 -2.43 27.21
C ARG A 167 -19.40 -3.59 26.41
N GLU A 168 -20.71 -3.81 26.46
CA GLU A 168 -21.39 -4.80 25.60
C GLU A 168 -21.14 -4.53 24.10
N MET A 169 -21.22 -3.25 23.67
CA MET A 169 -20.87 -2.87 22.30
C MET A 169 -19.40 -3.14 21.94
N ILE A 170 -18.47 -2.95 22.88
CA ILE A 170 -17.03 -3.26 22.71
C ILE A 170 -16.82 -4.77 22.58
N GLU A 171 -17.49 -5.58 23.40
CA GLU A 171 -17.39 -7.05 23.36
C GLU A 171 -17.86 -7.61 22.02
N LEU A 172 -18.92 -7.06 21.44
CA LEU A 172 -19.38 -7.42 20.08
C LEU A 172 -18.44 -6.96 18.97
N LEU A 173 -17.85 -5.76 19.09
CA LEU A 173 -17.03 -5.15 18.03
C LEU A 173 -15.58 -5.67 18.02
N THR A 174 -15.02 -6.04 19.18
CA THR A 174 -13.64 -6.52 19.32
C THR A 174 -13.30 -7.72 18.41
N PRO A 175 -14.05 -8.84 18.39
CA PRO A 175 -13.75 -9.96 17.50
C PRO A 175 -13.90 -9.59 16.02
N GLN A 176 -14.82 -8.67 15.70
CA GLN A 176 -15.00 -8.16 14.33
C GLN A 176 -13.79 -7.32 13.87
N VAL A 177 -13.22 -6.48 14.73
CA VAL A 177 -11.97 -5.76 14.45
C VAL A 177 -10.80 -6.73 14.26
N GLU A 178 -10.68 -7.77 15.09
CA GLU A 178 -9.64 -8.80 14.91
C GLU A 178 -9.80 -9.55 13.57
N TRP A 179 -11.03 -9.92 13.21
CA TRP A 179 -11.34 -10.56 11.91
C TRP A 179 -10.95 -9.65 10.74
N PHE A 180 -11.29 -8.35 10.81
CA PHE A 180 -10.87 -7.36 9.80
C PHE A 180 -9.34 -7.19 9.73
N LYS A 181 -8.61 -7.26 10.85
CA LYS A 181 -7.14 -7.21 10.85
C LYS A 181 -6.53 -8.37 10.07
N ILE A 182 -6.98 -9.60 10.34
CA ILE A 182 -6.48 -10.79 9.63
C ILE A 182 -6.84 -10.73 8.14
N GLN A 183 -8.07 -10.35 7.80
CA GLN A 183 -8.51 -10.19 6.40
C GLN A 183 -7.70 -9.14 5.64
N THR A 184 -7.41 -8.01 6.27
CA THR A 184 -6.63 -6.92 5.67
C THR A 184 -5.18 -7.34 5.46
N GLN A 185 -4.58 -8.07 6.41
CA GLN A 185 -3.22 -8.59 6.25
C GLN A 185 -3.10 -9.58 5.07
N VAL A 186 -4.07 -10.50 4.91
CA VAL A 186 -4.10 -11.45 3.78
C VAL A 186 -4.21 -10.71 2.44
N ALA A 187 -5.05 -9.67 2.35
CA ALA A 187 -5.15 -8.85 1.16
C ALA A 187 -3.90 -8.00 0.89
N GLN A 188 -3.21 -7.54 1.94
CA GLN A 188 -1.93 -6.83 1.83
C GLN A 188 -0.82 -7.74 1.28
N GLU A 189 -0.70 -8.98 1.78
CA GLU A 189 0.24 -9.97 1.25
C GLU A 189 -0.01 -10.25 -0.24
N GLU A 190 -1.28 -10.42 -0.61
CA GLU A 190 -1.66 -10.64 -2.00
C GLU A 190 -1.37 -9.41 -2.87
N PHE A 191 -1.71 -8.21 -2.41
CA PHE A 191 -1.35 -6.96 -3.10
C PHE A 191 0.17 -6.83 -3.31
N GLN A 192 1.00 -7.12 -2.30
CA GLN A 192 2.45 -7.08 -2.42
C GLN A 192 2.97 -8.12 -3.43
N ARG A 193 2.44 -9.35 -3.43
CA ARG A 193 2.77 -10.38 -4.43
C ARG A 193 2.40 -9.95 -5.84
N ARG A 194 1.20 -9.38 -6.04
CA ARG A 194 0.78 -8.85 -7.34
C ARG A 194 1.60 -7.64 -7.77
N LEU A 195 2.01 -6.78 -6.83
CA LEU A 195 2.86 -5.63 -7.11
C LEU A 195 4.24 -6.06 -7.61
N SER A 196 4.89 -7.01 -6.92
CA SER A 196 6.18 -7.56 -7.35
C SER A 196 6.08 -8.21 -8.73
N ALA A 197 5.05 -9.04 -8.95
CA ALA A 197 4.84 -9.69 -10.25
C ALA A 197 4.54 -8.67 -11.38
N ALA A 198 3.79 -7.60 -11.09
CA ALA A 198 3.51 -6.56 -12.07
C ALA A 198 4.74 -5.71 -12.38
N GLN A 199 5.52 -5.31 -11.37
CA GLN A 199 6.79 -4.62 -11.56
C GLN A 199 7.73 -5.45 -12.45
N GLU A 200 7.87 -6.75 -12.16
CA GLU A 200 8.69 -7.67 -12.93
C GLU A 200 8.22 -7.83 -14.38
N VAL A 201 6.94 -8.20 -14.60
CA VAL A 201 6.38 -8.42 -15.94
C VAL A 201 6.47 -7.15 -16.78
N ILE A 202 6.07 -6.00 -16.24
CA ILE A 202 6.04 -4.73 -16.99
C ILE A 202 7.46 -4.25 -17.27
N THR A 203 8.35 -4.23 -16.28
CA THR A 203 9.75 -3.80 -16.50
C THR A 203 10.44 -4.68 -17.54
N HIS A 204 10.22 -6.00 -17.51
CA HIS A 204 10.78 -6.90 -18.51
C HIS A 204 10.23 -6.63 -19.93
N HIS A 205 8.91 -6.54 -20.11
CA HIS A 205 8.32 -6.29 -21.43
C HIS A 205 8.68 -4.90 -21.97
N THR A 206 8.66 -3.87 -21.14
CA THR A 206 9.09 -2.52 -21.52
C THR A 206 10.57 -2.50 -21.87
N LEU A 207 11.46 -3.16 -21.11
CA LEU A 207 12.88 -3.24 -21.43
C LEU A 207 13.11 -3.89 -22.80
N LEU A 208 12.43 -5.01 -23.10
CA LEU A 208 12.55 -5.66 -24.42
C LEU A 208 12.03 -4.75 -25.55
N ALA A 209 10.90 -4.09 -25.37
CA ALA A 209 10.31 -3.23 -26.41
C ALA A 209 11.14 -1.95 -26.67
N GLU A 210 11.69 -1.33 -25.62
CA GLU A 210 12.61 -0.20 -25.79
C GLU A 210 13.97 -0.62 -26.35
N ALA A 211 14.46 -1.83 -26.02
CA ALA A 211 15.65 -2.38 -26.65
C ALA A 211 15.44 -2.64 -28.16
N GLU A 212 14.28 -3.16 -28.57
CA GLU A 212 13.95 -3.31 -29.98
C GLU A 212 13.95 -1.97 -30.71
N LYS A 213 13.26 -0.95 -30.17
CA LYS A 213 13.25 0.41 -30.74
C LYS A 213 14.67 1.00 -30.86
N LEU A 214 15.51 0.82 -29.84
CA LEU A 214 16.92 1.26 -29.87
C LEU A 214 17.70 0.61 -31.02
N PHE A 215 17.47 -0.69 -31.25
CA PHE A 215 18.13 -1.44 -32.33
C PHE A 215 17.44 -1.33 -33.69
N GLU A 216 16.21 -0.83 -33.79
CA GLU A 216 15.52 -0.52 -35.05
C GLU A 216 15.81 0.91 -35.55
N GLY A 217 16.34 1.78 -34.69
CA GLY A 217 16.74 3.15 -35.03
C GLY A 217 17.81 3.25 -36.14
N LEU A 218 17.77 4.39 -36.86
CA LEU A 218 18.49 4.68 -38.11
C LEU A 218 20.03 4.78 -38.02
N GLU A 219 20.63 4.59 -36.84
CA GLU A 219 22.09 4.57 -36.64
C GLU A 219 22.60 3.22 -36.09
N SER A 220 21.72 2.22 -35.93
CA SER A 220 22.05 0.94 -35.31
C SER A 220 23.08 0.11 -36.08
N ASP A 221 23.21 0.25 -37.40
CA ASP A 221 24.08 -0.62 -38.22
C ASP A 221 25.58 -0.36 -38.01
N ALA A 222 26.00 0.89 -37.81
CA ALA A 222 27.40 1.20 -37.48
C ALA A 222 27.79 0.64 -36.09
N PHE A 223 26.86 0.72 -35.13
CA PHE A 223 27.03 0.12 -33.81
C PHE A 223 27.07 -1.41 -33.88
N ARG A 224 26.15 -2.04 -34.63
CA ARG A 224 26.13 -3.49 -34.87
C ARG A 224 27.40 -4.00 -35.56
N ALA A 225 27.94 -3.26 -36.53
CA ALA A 225 29.20 -3.59 -37.19
C ALA A 225 30.39 -3.52 -36.19
N SER A 226 30.42 -2.48 -35.36
CA SER A 226 31.44 -2.31 -34.31
C SER A 226 31.37 -3.40 -33.24
N LEU A 227 30.16 -3.78 -32.81
CA LEU A 227 29.93 -4.91 -31.90
C LEU A 227 30.40 -6.24 -32.48
N LYS A 228 30.15 -6.52 -33.77
CA LYS A 228 30.68 -7.71 -34.44
C LYS A 228 32.21 -7.73 -34.43
N GLY A 229 32.85 -6.58 -34.70
CA GLY A 229 34.32 -6.45 -34.62
C GLY A 229 34.86 -6.70 -33.20
N LEU A 230 34.20 -6.17 -32.17
CA LEU A 230 34.54 -6.44 -30.78
C LEU A 230 34.37 -7.92 -30.42
N PHE A 231 33.27 -8.55 -30.83
CA PHE A 231 33.00 -9.96 -30.55
C PHE A 231 33.98 -10.89 -31.25
N GLN A 232 34.38 -10.59 -32.49
CA GLN A 232 35.45 -11.32 -33.17
C GLN A 232 36.78 -11.14 -32.43
N ARG A 233 37.13 -9.91 -32.03
CA ARG A 233 38.36 -9.68 -31.25
C ARG A 233 38.35 -10.46 -29.93
N ILE A 234 37.22 -10.52 -29.22
CA ILE A 234 37.11 -11.33 -27.97
C ILE A 234 37.31 -12.82 -28.26
N THR A 235 36.76 -13.34 -29.36
CA THR A 235 37.00 -14.71 -29.81
C THR A 235 38.49 -14.92 -30.10
N ASP A 236 39.08 -14.09 -30.96
CA ASP A 236 40.48 -14.20 -31.39
C ASP A 236 41.44 -14.02 -30.21
N ASP A 237 41.20 -13.06 -29.30
CA ASP A 237 41.98 -12.82 -28.08
C ASP A 237 41.99 -14.04 -27.15
N LEU A 238 40.88 -14.78 -27.06
CA LEU A 238 40.80 -16.02 -26.27
C LEU A 238 41.41 -17.21 -26.99
N CYS A 239 41.11 -17.36 -28.28
CA CYS A 239 41.69 -18.38 -29.15
C CYS A 239 43.21 -18.29 -29.22
N ASN A 240 43.75 -17.07 -29.22
CA ASN A 240 45.19 -16.82 -29.24
C ASN A 240 45.83 -16.71 -27.84
N ASN A 241 45.09 -16.96 -26.76
CA ASN A 241 45.64 -16.90 -25.41
C ASN A 241 46.37 -18.21 -25.07
N VAL A 242 47.70 -18.22 -25.24
CA VAL A 242 48.57 -19.37 -24.97
C VAL A 242 48.34 -19.96 -23.58
N GLY A 243 48.29 -19.13 -22.53
CA GLY A 243 48.14 -19.59 -21.14
C GLY A 243 46.77 -20.25 -20.88
N TYR A 244 45.72 -19.78 -21.54
CA TYR A 244 44.40 -20.39 -21.48
C TYR A 244 44.32 -21.67 -22.33
N MET A 245 44.82 -21.66 -23.57
CA MET A 245 44.74 -22.80 -24.49
C MET A 245 45.69 -23.96 -24.14
N THR A 246 46.73 -23.70 -23.36
CA THR A 246 47.56 -24.76 -22.74
C THR A 246 46.71 -25.77 -21.94
N ARG A 247 45.56 -25.35 -21.37
CA ARG A 247 44.64 -26.25 -20.64
C ARG A 247 44.01 -27.35 -21.51
N TYR A 248 44.03 -27.17 -22.83
CA TYR A 248 43.58 -28.13 -23.84
C TYR A 248 44.75 -28.77 -24.62
N ASN A 249 45.99 -28.57 -24.17
CA ASN A 249 47.23 -29.01 -24.84
C ASN A 249 47.40 -28.47 -26.28
N LEU A 250 46.79 -27.31 -26.61
CA LEU A 250 46.89 -26.71 -27.94
C LEU A 250 48.00 -25.66 -28.03
N ASP A 251 48.83 -25.78 -29.06
CA ASP A 251 49.82 -24.76 -29.44
C ASP A 251 49.20 -23.74 -30.42
N VAL A 252 48.79 -22.62 -29.85
CA VAL A 252 48.27 -21.43 -30.56
C VAL A 252 49.16 -20.98 -31.73
N SER A 253 50.48 -21.17 -31.64
CA SER A 253 51.41 -20.70 -32.68
C SER A 253 51.27 -21.45 -34.01
N SER A 254 50.69 -22.66 -33.97
CA SER A 254 50.44 -23.51 -35.13
C SER A 254 49.08 -23.26 -35.81
N GLU A 255 48.04 -22.93 -35.03
CA GLU A 255 46.67 -22.69 -35.51
C GLU A 255 46.06 -21.43 -34.87
N PRO A 256 46.39 -20.21 -35.33
CA PRO A 256 45.85 -18.99 -34.73
C PRO A 256 44.35 -18.78 -35.04
N GLY A 257 43.65 -18.11 -34.12
CA GLY A 257 42.23 -17.76 -34.21
C GLY A 257 41.30 -18.98 -34.09
N GLU A 258 40.09 -18.88 -34.66
CA GLU A 258 39.06 -19.92 -34.55
C GLU A 258 39.45 -21.31 -35.14
N ARG A 259 40.58 -21.43 -35.83
CA ARG A 259 41.04 -22.71 -36.39
C ARG A 259 41.28 -23.76 -35.30
N ILE A 260 41.67 -23.37 -34.10
CA ILE A 260 41.82 -24.28 -32.94
C ILE A 260 40.58 -25.17 -32.70
N PHE A 261 39.38 -24.74 -33.10
CA PHE A 261 38.15 -25.53 -32.93
C PHE A 261 38.13 -26.84 -33.74
N THR A 262 39.00 -27.02 -34.75
CA THR A 262 39.16 -28.33 -35.42
C THR A 262 39.98 -29.32 -34.60
N SER A 263 40.72 -28.82 -33.62
CA SER A 263 41.66 -29.58 -32.78
C SER A 263 41.12 -29.83 -31.36
N LEU A 264 39.98 -29.23 -31.00
CA LEU A 264 39.22 -29.48 -29.77
C LEU A 264 38.18 -30.59 -29.96
N ASN A 265 37.91 -31.37 -28.91
CA ASN A 265 36.76 -32.28 -28.91
C ASN A 265 35.44 -31.54 -28.63
N ASP A 266 34.30 -32.21 -28.85
CA ASP A 266 32.95 -31.64 -28.71
C ASP A 266 32.67 -30.98 -27.35
N GLN A 267 33.26 -31.48 -26.26
CA GLN A 267 33.06 -30.95 -24.91
C GLN A 267 33.92 -29.70 -24.69
N GLU A 268 35.20 -29.77 -25.04
CA GLU A 268 36.14 -28.64 -24.94
C GLU A 268 35.71 -27.47 -25.84
N ALA A 269 35.26 -27.77 -27.06
CA ALA A 269 34.70 -26.77 -27.97
C ALA A 269 33.44 -26.08 -27.41
N ARG A 270 32.60 -26.79 -26.64
CA ARG A 270 31.45 -26.19 -25.94
C ARG A 270 31.89 -25.29 -24.80
N GLU A 271 32.89 -25.69 -24.02
CA GLU A 271 33.45 -24.90 -22.92
C GLU A 271 34.08 -23.60 -23.43
N VAL A 272 34.95 -23.68 -24.43
CA VAL A 272 35.55 -22.47 -25.06
C VAL A 272 34.46 -21.56 -25.63
N ARG A 273 33.44 -22.10 -26.31
CA ARG A 273 32.28 -21.32 -26.78
C ARG A 273 31.40 -20.77 -25.65
N CYS A 274 31.46 -21.34 -24.44
CA CYS A 274 30.80 -20.79 -23.26
C CYS A 274 31.58 -19.58 -22.72
N ASP A 275 32.89 -19.72 -22.54
CA ASP A 275 33.78 -18.68 -22.02
C ASP A 275 33.87 -17.47 -22.98
N ILE A 276 33.84 -17.70 -24.31
CA ILE A 276 33.71 -16.63 -25.32
C ILE A 276 32.41 -15.86 -25.13
N ARG A 277 31.27 -16.57 -25.04
CA ARG A 277 29.95 -15.93 -24.86
C ARG A 277 29.86 -15.16 -23.54
N GLN A 278 30.37 -15.71 -22.45
CA GLN A 278 30.49 -15.01 -21.16
C GLN A 278 31.21 -13.67 -21.32
N ARG A 279 32.37 -13.66 -21.99
CA ARG A 279 33.16 -12.43 -22.22
C ARG A 279 32.44 -11.44 -23.14
N GLN A 280 31.76 -11.91 -24.18
CA GLN A 280 30.96 -11.07 -25.09
C GLN A 280 29.77 -10.42 -24.37
N TYR A 281 29.06 -11.18 -23.53
CA TYR A 281 27.97 -10.64 -22.70
C TYR A 281 28.48 -9.66 -21.64
N ALA A 282 29.61 -9.95 -20.98
CA ALA A 282 30.22 -9.05 -20.01
C ALA A 282 30.65 -7.71 -20.65
N ALA A 283 31.34 -7.75 -21.78
CA ALA A 283 31.77 -6.54 -22.49
C ALA A 283 30.59 -5.66 -22.95
N LEU A 284 29.49 -6.27 -23.41
CA LEU A 284 28.26 -5.53 -23.73
C LEU A 284 27.59 -4.96 -22.47
N GLY A 285 27.54 -5.75 -21.39
CA GLY A 285 26.95 -5.35 -20.11
C GLY A 285 27.68 -4.17 -19.46
N GLU A 286 29.02 -4.21 -19.42
CA GLU A 286 29.87 -3.11 -18.94
C GLU A 286 29.66 -1.84 -19.78
N LEU A 287 29.66 -1.97 -21.11
CA LEU A 287 29.42 -0.84 -22.01
C LEU A 287 28.06 -0.19 -21.75
N MET A 288 26.99 -0.98 -21.66
CA MET A 288 25.66 -0.45 -21.36
C MET A 288 25.58 0.16 -19.95
N TRP A 289 26.17 -0.49 -18.95
CA TRP A 289 26.19 0.01 -17.57
C TRP A 289 26.87 1.37 -17.43
N HIS A 290 27.98 1.58 -18.14
CA HIS A 290 28.69 2.87 -18.13
C HIS A 290 28.02 3.97 -18.96
N LEU A 291 27.14 3.61 -19.91
CA LEU A 291 26.37 4.57 -20.72
C LEU A 291 25.02 4.95 -20.10
N LEU A 292 24.54 4.24 -19.06
CA LEU A 292 23.29 4.58 -18.38
C LEU A 292 23.39 5.95 -17.69
N PRO A 293 22.48 6.90 -17.98
CA PRO A 293 22.45 8.19 -17.31
C PRO A 293 22.08 8.02 -15.83
N LYS A 294 22.79 8.73 -14.94
CA LYS A 294 22.60 8.68 -13.47
C LYS A 294 21.35 9.41 -12.97
N THR A 295 20.39 9.70 -13.84
CA THR A 295 19.13 10.37 -13.50
C THR A 295 18.18 9.42 -12.79
N GLU A 296 17.42 9.92 -11.81
CA GLU A 296 16.40 9.13 -11.13
C GLU A 296 15.29 8.70 -12.09
N THR A 297 15.14 7.39 -12.30
CA THR A 297 14.05 6.82 -13.09
C THR A 297 12.73 6.94 -12.32
N GLN A 298 11.78 7.71 -12.84
CA GLN A 298 10.45 7.83 -12.23
C GLN A 298 9.67 6.53 -12.40
N GLN A 299 9.47 5.79 -11.30
CA GLN A 299 8.60 4.61 -11.31
C GLN A 299 7.13 5.02 -11.51
N PRO A 300 6.36 4.33 -12.38
CA PRO A 300 4.94 4.63 -12.61
C PRO A 300 4.16 4.67 -11.30
N ALA A 301 3.25 5.65 -11.15
CA ALA A 301 2.42 5.77 -9.95
C ALA A 301 1.57 4.51 -9.67
N THR A 302 1.21 3.76 -10.71
CA THR A 302 0.54 2.46 -10.62
C THR A 302 1.37 1.38 -9.92
N LEU A 303 2.70 1.45 -10.02
CA LEU A 303 3.66 0.49 -9.43
C LEU A 303 4.23 0.93 -8.08
N LYS A 304 3.66 1.97 -7.45
CA LYS A 304 3.98 2.35 -6.08
C LYS A 304 3.24 1.46 -5.08
N GLY A 305 3.95 1.10 -4.00
CA GLY A 305 3.37 0.41 -2.84
C GLY A 305 2.46 1.33 -2.03
N ILE A 306 1.74 0.73 -1.07
CA ILE A 306 0.84 1.44 -0.14
C ILE A 306 1.34 1.13 1.27
N ALA A 307 1.55 2.16 2.09
CA ALA A 307 1.98 1.99 3.47
C ALA A 307 0.84 1.46 4.37
N PRO A 308 1.12 0.54 5.33
CA PRO A 308 0.12 0.10 6.31
C PRO A 308 -0.39 1.25 7.20
N LEU A 309 -1.64 1.16 7.66
CA LEU A 309 -2.15 1.95 8.79
C LEU A 309 -1.64 1.40 10.13
N ALA A 310 -1.65 2.25 11.16
CA ALA A 310 -1.29 1.85 12.53
C ALA A 310 -2.27 0.83 13.17
N CYS A 311 -3.47 0.64 12.60
CA CYS A 311 -4.44 -0.36 13.02
C CYS A 311 -4.33 -1.70 12.26
N GLU A 312 -3.52 -1.78 11.20
CA GLU A 312 -3.22 -3.03 10.50
C GLU A 312 -2.28 -3.91 11.33
N ALA A 313 -2.40 -5.23 11.21
CA ALA A 313 -1.58 -6.16 11.98
C ALA A 313 -0.17 -6.28 11.40
N ASN A 314 0.84 -6.33 12.27
CA ASN A 314 2.22 -6.55 11.85
C ASN A 314 2.42 -7.98 11.31
N PRO A 315 3.37 -8.21 10.38
CA PRO A 315 3.65 -9.54 9.81
C PRO A 315 3.86 -10.65 10.86
N ASN A 316 4.43 -10.30 12.01
CA ASN A 316 4.78 -11.24 13.07
C ASN A 316 3.66 -11.49 14.10
N GLU A 317 2.58 -10.69 14.12
CA GLU A 317 1.54 -10.77 15.16
C GLU A 317 0.58 -11.94 14.97
N LEU A 318 0.28 -12.30 13.72
CA LEU A 318 -0.80 -13.24 13.39
C LEU A 318 -0.31 -14.68 13.11
N GLY A 319 1.00 -14.93 13.26
CA GLY A 319 1.59 -16.27 13.16
C GLY A 319 1.50 -16.90 11.76
N THR A 320 1.47 -18.22 11.69
CA THR A 320 1.47 -18.96 10.41
C THR A 320 0.12 -18.91 9.71
N THR A 321 0.08 -19.14 8.39
CA THR A 321 -1.17 -19.21 7.61
C THR A 321 -2.21 -20.17 8.20
N LEU A 322 -1.77 -21.28 8.80
CA LEU A 322 -2.64 -22.25 9.45
C LEU A 322 -3.17 -21.76 10.81
N ALA A 323 -2.38 -20.99 11.56
CA ALA A 323 -2.86 -20.30 12.77
C ALA A 323 -3.89 -19.21 12.41
N ARG A 324 -3.61 -18.38 11.39
CA ARG A 324 -4.55 -17.37 10.87
C ARG A 324 -5.88 -17.97 10.43
N HIS A 325 -5.85 -19.09 9.71
CA HIS A 325 -7.08 -19.76 9.27
C HIS A 325 -7.90 -20.31 10.44
N ARG A 326 -7.26 -20.97 11.42
CA ARG A 326 -7.93 -21.41 12.65
C ARG A 326 -8.56 -20.23 13.39
N ARG A 327 -7.81 -19.14 13.54
CA ARG A 327 -8.28 -17.94 14.25
C ARG A 327 -9.47 -17.28 13.54
N LEU A 328 -9.48 -17.23 12.21
CA LEU A 328 -10.65 -16.78 11.45
C LEU A 328 -11.89 -17.65 11.71
N VAL A 329 -11.74 -18.98 11.78
CA VAL A 329 -12.86 -19.89 12.07
C VAL A 329 -13.35 -19.73 13.51
N GLU A 330 -12.45 -19.54 14.48
CA GLU A 330 -12.83 -19.22 15.87
C GLU A 330 -13.61 -17.91 15.95
N LEU A 331 -13.11 -16.83 15.32
CA LEU A 331 -13.75 -15.53 15.30
C LEU A 331 -15.14 -15.59 14.64
N GLU A 332 -15.26 -16.25 13.49
CA GLU A 332 -16.54 -16.48 12.81
C GLU A 332 -17.54 -17.31 13.65
N ALA A 333 -17.07 -18.18 14.53
CA ALA A 333 -17.93 -18.91 15.47
C ALA A 333 -18.37 -18.07 16.68
N THR A 334 -17.61 -17.03 17.04
CA THR A 334 -17.97 -16.09 18.13
C THR A 334 -18.79 -14.88 17.67
N MET A 335 -18.78 -14.57 16.38
CA MET A 335 -19.46 -13.40 15.82
C MET A 335 -20.89 -13.72 15.39
N GLU A 336 -21.89 -13.05 15.97
CA GLU A 336 -23.30 -13.17 15.56
C GLU A 336 -23.55 -12.73 14.10
N TYR A 337 -22.72 -11.81 13.60
CA TYR A 337 -22.76 -11.30 12.23
C TYR A 337 -21.37 -11.37 11.58
N VAL A 338 -21.27 -12.07 10.46
CA VAL A 338 -20.03 -12.16 9.67
C VAL A 338 -20.18 -11.34 8.36
N PRO A 339 -19.46 -10.21 8.22
CA PRO A 339 -19.57 -9.33 7.05
C PRO A 339 -19.41 -10.09 5.73
N GLY A 340 -20.46 -10.04 4.90
CA GLY A 340 -20.48 -10.65 3.56
C GLY A 340 -20.91 -12.11 3.47
N LYS A 341 -21.19 -12.80 4.60
CA LYS A 341 -21.77 -14.16 4.60
C LYS A 341 -23.26 -14.18 4.93
N THR A 342 -23.69 -13.34 5.86
CA THR A 342 -25.10 -13.17 6.23
C THR A 342 -25.83 -12.31 5.19
N LYS A 343 -26.71 -12.94 4.41
CA LYS A 343 -27.74 -12.21 3.64
C LYS A 343 -28.80 -11.67 4.60
N HIS A 344 -29.18 -10.41 4.40
CA HIS A 344 -30.40 -9.83 4.99
C HIS A 344 -31.65 -10.35 4.26
#